data_AF-A0AAD5L7Y4-F1
#
_entry.id   AF-A0AAD5L7Y4-F1
#
_cell.length_a   1.000
_cell.length_b   1.000
_cell.length_c   1.000
_cell.angle_alpha   90.00
_cell.angle_beta   90.00
_cell.angle_gamma   90.00
#
_symmetry.space_group_name_H-M   'P 1'
#
loop_
_entity.id
_entity.type
_entity.pdbx_description
1 polymer ?
#
loop_
_entity_poly.entity_id
_entity_poly.type
_entity_poly.pdbx_seq_one_letter_code
_entity_poly.pdbx_strand_id
1 'polypeptide(L)'
;MPFPQNLEMAKAVEDVVRAQGACPATICIADGELKVGLSDKDLKALAEMGVAARKVSTRDIAAAVSEKITGATTVSSTMRIAHAAGIRLFVTGGIGGVHRFVEETMDVSTDLIELSRTPVAVVCAGIKSILDIPRTLEFLETHLS
;
A
#
# COMPACT_ATOMS: atom_id res chain seq x y z
N MET A 1 -5.08 -11.55 -0.87
CA MET A 1 -4.84 -12.83 -1.57
C MET A 1 -4.40 -13.85 -0.54
N PRO A 2 -4.83 -15.12 -0.62
CA PRO A 2 -4.40 -16.19 0.28
C PRO A 2 -2.98 -16.67 -0.03
N PHE A 3 -2.38 -17.40 0.91
CA PHE A 3 -1.14 -18.14 0.70
C PHE A 3 -1.42 -19.46 -0.04
N PRO A 4 -0.57 -19.90 -1.01
CA PRO A 4 0.70 -19.31 -1.43
C PRO A 4 0.59 -18.24 -2.54
N GLN A 5 -0.62 -17.98 -3.06
CA GLN A 5 -0.81 -17.12 -4.23
C GLN A 5 -0.34 -15.68 -4.01
N ASN A 6 -0.42 -15.18 -2.77
CA ASN A 6 0.13 -13.87 -2.40
C ASN A 6 1.66 -13.79 -2.55
N LEU A 7 2.39 -14.84 -2.19
CA LEU A 7 3.84 -14.92 -2.31
C LEU A 7 4.25 -15.07 -3.78
N GLU A 8 3.59 -15.97 -4.50
CA GLU A 8 3.85 -16.22 -5.93
C GLU A 8 3.64 -14.94 -6.74
N MET A 9 2.53 -14.24 -6.49
CA MET A 9 2.25 -12.96 -7.16
C MET A 9 3.33 -11.93 -6.82
N ALA A 10 3.67 -11.76 -5.54
CA ALA A 10 4.66 -10.76 -5.14
C ALA A 10 6.01 -10.99 -5.82
N LYS A 11 6.48 -12.24 -5.85
CA LYS A 11 7.71 -12.64 -6.54
C LYS A 11 7.63 -12.38 -8.05
N ALA A 12 6.53 -12.78 -8.68
CA ALA A 12 6.32 -12.55 -10.11
C ALA A 12 6.36 -11.06 -10.47
N VAL A 13 5.79 -10.18 -9.65
CA VAL A 13 5.88 -8.73 -9.86
C VAL A 13 7.30 -8.21 -9.69
N GLU A 14 8.01 -8.62 -8.64
CA GLU A 14 9.41 -8.22 -8.46
C GLU A 14 10.28 -8.67 -9.64
N ASP A 15 10.05 -9.88 -10.17
CA ASP A 15 10.79 -10.41 -11.32
C ASP A 15 10.47 -9.65 -12.61
N VAL A 16 9.21 -9.25 -12.83
CA VAL A 16 8.84 -8.38 -13.95
C VAL A 16 9.57 -7.03 -13.85
N VAL A 17 9.64 -6.43 -12.66
CA VAL A 17 10.35 -5.16 -12.44
C VAL A 17 11.85 -5.33 -12.72
N ARG A 18 12.47 -6.41 -12.24
CA ARG A 18 13.88 -6.74 -12.54
C ARG A 18 14.13 -6.94 -14.04
N ALA A 19 13.25 -7.65 -14.72
CA ALA A 19 13.35 -7.90 -16.17
C ALA A 19 13.28 -6.61 -17.00
N GLN A 20 12.63 -5.55 -16.49
CA GLN A 20 12.59 -4.22 -17.11
C GLN A 20 13.76 -3.31 -16.68
N GLY A 21 14.76 -3.84 -15.99
CA GLY A 21 15.97 -3.10 -15.59
C GLY A 21 15.79 -2.19 -14.37
N ALA A 22 14.71 -2.35 -13.60
CA ALA A 22 14.47 -1.60 -12.37
C ALA A 22 14.69 -2.48 -11.12
N CYS A 23 14.92 -1.83 -9.97
CA CYS A 23 15.07 -2.51 -8.69
C CYS A 23 13.73 -2.51 -7.92
N PRO A 24 13.10 -3.67 -7.69
CA PRO A 24 11.90 -3.74 -6.87
C PRO A 24 12.23 -3.53 -5.39
N ALA A 25 11.35 -2.81 -4.68
CA ALA A 25 11.45 -2.61 -3.25
C ALA A 25 10.09 -2.85 -2.59
N THR A 26 9.79 -4.11 -2.25
CA THR A 26 8.60 -4.42 -1.46
C THR A 26 8.72 -3.80 -0.07
N ILE A 27 7.64 -3.20 0.43
CA ILE A 27 7.63 -2.43 1.69
C ILE A 27 6.69 -3.06 2.72
N CYS A 28 7.18 -3.25 3.94
CA CYS A 28 6.35 -3.62 5.09
C CYS A 28 6.88 -3.01 6.38
N ILE A 29 6.15 -3.26 7.48
CA ILE A 29 6.70 -3.09 8.82
C ILE A 29 6.95 -4.50 9.37
N ALA A 30 8.16 -4.79 9.81
CA ALA A 30 8.52 -6.09 10.38
C ALA A 30 9.10 -5.86 11.79
N ASP A 31 8.42 -6.39 12.81
CA ASP A 31 8.79 -6.26 14.22
C ASP A 31 9.08 -4.81 14.65
N GLY A 32 8.30 -3.87 14.11
CA GLY A 32 8.42 -2.43 14.34
C GLY A 32 9.44 -1.70 13.45
N GLU A 33 10.17 -2.40 12.59
CA GLU A 33 11.10 -1.80 11.64
C GLU A 33 10.43 -1.54 10.29
N LEU A 34 10.59 -0.32 9.76
CA LEU A 34 10.18 0.01 8.40
C LEU A 34 11.17 -0.63 7.43
N LYS A 35 10.73 -1.67 6.69
CA LYS A 35 11.56 -2.35 5.70
C LYS A 35 11.22 -1.89 4.29
N VAL A 36 12.24 -1.50 3.53
CA VAL A 36 12.15 -1.08 2.14
C VAL A 36 13.06 -1.97 1.30
N GLY A 37 12.46 -2.87 0.52
CA GLY A 37 13.17 -3.98 -0.12
C GLY A 37 13.22 -5.18 0.83
N LEU A 38 12.30 -6.12 0.65
CA LEU A 38 12.26 -7.34 1.45
C LEU A 38 13.22 -8.39 0.89
N SER A 39 13.84 -9.14 1.79
CA SER A 39 14.48 -10.40 1.42
C SER A 39 13.44 -11.45 1.06
N ASP A 40 13.83 -12.49 0.31
CA ASP A 40 12.98 -13.65 0.04
C ASP A 40 12.36 -14.27 1.30
N LYS A 41 13.14 -14.28 2.40
CA LYS A 41 12.71 -14.79 3.69
C LYS A 41 11.65 -13.88 4.33
N ASP A 42 11.89 -12.58 4.34
CA ASP A 42 10.94 -11.60 4.90
C ASP A 42 9.63 -11.58 4.11
N LEU A 43 9.72 -11.62 2.78
CA LEU A 43 8.56 -11.67 1.89
C LEU A 43 7.74 -12.93 2.13
N LYS A 44 8.39 -14.09 2.24
CA LYS A 44 7.74 -15.37 2.55
C LYS A 44 7.07 -15.33 3.92
N ALA A 45 7.76 -14.85 4.95
CA ALA A 45 7.20 -14.75 6.30
C ALA A 45 5.94 -13.87 6.33
N LEU A 46 5.99 -12.69 5.69
CA LEU A 46 4.83 -11.80 5.59
C LEU A 46 3.66 -12.47 4.84
N ALA A 47 3.96 -13.19 3.76
CA ALA A 47 2.96 -13.90 2.97
C ALA A 47 2.29 -15.05 3.75
N GLU A 48 3.06 -15.82 4.53
CA GLU A 48 2.57 -16.91 5.39
C GLU A 48 1.71 -16.38 6.53
N MET A 49 2.05 -15.22 7.11
CA MET A 49 1.22 -14.57 8.13
C MET A 49 -0.17 -14.20 7.59
N GLY A 50 -0.27 -13.79 6.33
CA GLY A 50 -1.55 -13.47 5.69
C GLY A 50 -2.37 -12.45 6.49
N VAL A 51 -3.58 -12.84 6.92
CA VAL A 51 -4.48 -11.97 7.69
C VAL A 51 -4.03 -11.70 9.12
N ALA A 52 -3.07 -12.46 9.65
CA ALA A 52 -2.49 -12.22 10.97
C ALA A 52 -1.53 -11.02 10.98
N ALA A 53 -0.96 -10.65 9.82
CA ALA A 53 -0.22 -9.40 9.69
C ALA A 53 -1.19 -8.22 9.74
N ARG A 54 -0.94 -7.27 10.65
CA ARG A 54 -1.82 -6.10 10.81
C ARG A 54 -1.83 -5.30 9.51
N LYS A 55 -3.00 -4.91 9.04
CA LYS A 55 -3.11 -3.93 7.94
C LYS A 55 -2.78 -2.54 8.50
N VAL A 56 -1.75 -1.88 7.96
CA VAL A 56 -1.22 -0.62 8.49
C VAL A 56 -1.46 0.51 7.49
N SER A 57 -2.33 1.46 7.84
CA SER A 57 -2.44 2.76 7.15
C SER A 57 -1.53 3.82 7.79
N THR A 58 -1.34 4.98 7.15
CA THR A 58 -0.42 6.04 7.58
C THR A 58 -0.56 6.36 9.07
N ARG A 59 -1.80 6.43 9.59
CA ARG A 59 -2.06 6.72 11.01
C ARG A 59 -1.59 5.62 11.96
N ASP A 60 -1.50 4.39 11.46
CA ASP A 60 -1.16 3.20 12.23
C ASP A 60 0.36 2.97 12.29
N ILE A 61 1.16 3.67 11.45
CA ILE A 61 2.61 3.48 11.36
C ILE A 61 3.28 3.67 12.72
N ALA A 62 2.98 4.78 13.42
CA ALA A 62 3.61 5.09 14.70
C ALA A 62 3.35 3.98 15.74
N ALA A 63 2.10 3.52 15.84
CA ALA A 63 1.72 2.44 16.73
C ALA A 63 2.40 1.11 16.34
N ALA A 64 2.42 0.77 15.05
CA ALA A 64 3.06 -0.45 14.57
C ALA A 64 4.57 -0.48 14.87
N VAL A 65 5.25 0.66 14.74
CA VAL A 65 6.67 0.82 15.10
C VAL A 65 6.88 0.69 16.61
N SER A 66 6.12 1.44 17.41
CA SER A 66 6.30 1.45 18.88
C SER A 66 5.95 0.13 19.54
N GLU A 67 4.93 -0.56 19.03
CA GLU A 67 4.43 -1.84 19.55
C GLU A 67 5.16 -3.04 18.95
N LYS A 68 6.15 -2.82 18.08
CA LYS A 68 6.91 -3.88 17.38
C LYS A 68 6.02 -4.84 16.61
N ILE A 69 5.00 -4.32 15.93
CA ILE A 69 4.06 -5.11 15.15
C ILE A 69 4.62 -5.37 13.76
N THR A 70 4.47 -6.61 13.29
CA THR A 70 4.61 -6.93 11.87
C THR A 70 3.31 -6.62 11.13
N GLY A 71 3.39 -5.76 10.11
CA GLY A 71 2.24 -5.22 9.41
C GLY A 71 2.42 -5.10 7.90
N ALA A 72 1.36 -5.45 7.17
CA ALA A 72 1.24 -5.23 5.74
C ALA A 72 0.76 -3.79 5.47
N THR A 73 1.54 -3.03 4.70
CA THR A 73 1.26 -1.62 4.43
C THR A 73 0.15 -1.45 3.40
N THR A 74 -0.78 -0.52 3.63
CA THR A 74 -1.72 -0.05 2.60
C THR A 74 -1.02 0.90 1.63
N VAL A 75 -1.68 1.29 0.55
CA VAL A 75 -1.15 2.28 -0.42
C VAL A 75 -0.69 3.55 0.29
N SER A 76 -1.50 4.11 1.21
CA SER A 76 -1.10 5.28 2.00
C SER A 76 0.23 5.09 2.76
N SER A 77 0.37 4.03 3.55
CA SER A 77 1.61 3.74 4.28
C SER A 77 2.79 3.47 3.34
N THR A 78 2.58 2.70 2.28
CA THR A 78 3.61 2.40 1.29
C THR A 78 4.13 3.68 0.66
N MET A 79 3.24 4.61 0.26
CA MET A 79 3.63 5.91 -0.31
C MET A 79 4.48 6.72 0.67
N ARG A 80 4.05 6.85 1.94
CA ARG A 80 4.78 7.63 2.94
C ARG A 80 6.17 7.05 3.20
N ILE A 81 6.28 5.73 3.34
CA ILE A 81 7.58 5.06 3.56
C ILE A 81 8.46 5.12 2.32
N ALA A 82 7.90 4.90 1.12
CA ALA A 82 8.61 5.01 -0.14
C ALA A 82 9.19 6.41 -0.34
N HIS A 83 8.40 7.45 -0.07
CA HIS A 83 8.84 8.83 -0.17
C HIS A 83 10.00 9.14 0.81
N ALA A 84 9.88 8.69 2.05
CA ALA A 84 10.96 8.83 3.05
C ALA A 84 12.25 8.10 2.63
N ALA A 85 12.13 7.02 1.86
CA ALA A 85 13.26 6.28 1.28
C ALA A 85 13.75 6.85 -0.08
N GLY A 86 13.19 7.97 -0.56
CA GLY A 86 13.57 8.58 -1.83
C GLY A 86 13.01 7.89 -3.08
N ILE A 87 12.09 6.94 -2.93
CA ILE A 87 11.42 6.25 -4.03
C ILE A 87 10.23 7.09 -4.51
N ARG A 88 10.19 7.40 -5.81
CA ARG A 88 9.17 8.28 -6.43
C ARG A 88 8.12 7.55 -7.27
N LEU A 89 8.24 6.24 -7.44
CA LEU A 89 7.33 5.41 -8.23
C LEU A 89 6.87 4.21 -7.41
N PHE A 90 5.57 3.97 -7.37
CA PHE A 90 4.96 2.87 -6.66
C PHE A 90 3.91 2.21 -7.57
N VAL A 91 3.89 0.87 -7.63
CA VAL A 91 2.88 0.08 -8.36
C VAL A 91 2.01 -0.70 -7.39
N THR A 92 0.71 -0.71 -7.63
CA THR A 92 -0.26 -1.48 -6.85
C THR A 92 -1.40 -2.00 -7.74
N GLY A 93 -2.19 -2.95 -7.25
CA GLY A 93 -3.36 -3.44 -8.00
C GLY A 93 -4.43 -2.36 -8.18
N GLY A 94 -4.81 -1.68 -7.10
CA GLY A 94 -5.80 -0.61 -7.13
C GLY A 94 -5.71 0.23 -5.86
N ILE A 95 -6.07 1.50 -5.94
CA ILE A 95 -6.07 2.40 -4.78
C ILE A 95 -7.36 2.25 -3.96
N GLY A 96 -7.31 2.64 -2.69
CA GLY A 96 -8.51 2.93 -1.92
C GLY A 96 -9.24 4.16 -2.45
N GLY A 97 -10.37 4.49 -1.85
CA GLY A 97 -11.21 5.59 -2.31
C GLY A 97 -12.34 5.90 -1.34
N VAL A 98 -13.35 6.61 -1.84
CA VAL A 98 -14.60 6.86 -1.13
C VAL A 98 -15.43 5.59 -1.13
N HIS A 99 -15.86 5.14 0.04
CA HIS A 99 -16.72 3.95 0.13
C HIS A 99 -18.16 4.29 -0.29
N ARG A 100 -18.93 3.26 -0.66
CA ARG A 100 -20.36 3.43 -0.92
C ARG A 100 -21.06 3.83 0.37
N PHE A 101 -22.14 4.62 0.27
CA PHE A 101 -22.88 5.13 1.45
C PHE A 101 -22.03 6.05 2.36
N VAL A 102 -21.09 6.81 1.77
CA VAL A 102 -20.21 7.74 2.50
C VAL A 102 -21.00 8.84 3.22
N GLU A 103 -22.16 9.23 2.70
CA GLU A 103 -23.08 10.22 3.29
C GLU A 103 -23.53 9.86 4.71
N GLU A 104 -23.52 8.56 5.04
CA GLU A 104 -23.92 8.05 6.35
C GLU A 104 -22.72 7.58 7.18
N THR A 105 -21.72 6.99 6.51
CA THR A 105 -20.60 6.30 7.17
C THR A 105 -19.36 7.18 7.33
N MET A 106 -19.21 8.18 6.46
CA MET A 106 -18.00 8.99 6.31
C MET A 106 -16.73 8.15 6.09
N ASP A 107 -16.87 6.93 5.53
CA ASP A 107 -15.74 6.02 5.30
C ASP A 107 -15.00 6.40 4.02
N VAL A 108 -13.89 7.12 4.19
CA VAL A 108 -13.01 7.57 3.10
C VAL A 108 -11.61 7.04 3.35
N SER A 109 -11.05 6.40 2.33
CA SER A 109 -9.70 5.85 2.42
C SER A 109 -8.65 6.93 2.59
N THR A 110 -7.74 6.68 3.53
CA THR A 110 -6.50 7.45 3.72
C THR A 110 -5.60 7.48 2.49
N ASP A 111 -5.78 6.55 1.54
CA ASP A 111 -5.02 6.55 0.29
C ASP A 111 -5.21 7.87 -0.47
N LEU A 112 -6.41 8.45 -0.47
CA LEU A 112 -6.71 9.70 -1.16
C LEU A 112 -6.03 10.92 -0.52
N ILE A 113 -5.98 10.95 0.81
CA ILE A 113 -5.27 12.00 1.56
C ILE A 113 -3.75 11.89 1.36
N GLU A 114 -3.23 10.67 1.26
CA GLU A 114 -1.80 10.48 1.04
C GLU A 114 -1.39 10.89 -0.38
N LEU A 115 -2.22 10.58 -1.39
CA LEU A 115 -2.03 11.00 -2.78
C LEU A 115 -1.90 12.52 -2.92
N SER A 116 -2.58 13.33 -2.09
CA SER A 116 -2.51 14.79 -2.16
C SER A 116 -1.31 15.42 -1.46
N ARG A 117 -0.55 14.63 -0.68
CA ARG A 117 0.51 15.15 0.19
C ARG A 117 1.89 14.57 -0.10
N THR A 118 1.93 13.38 -0.69
CA THR A 118 3.18 12.63 -0.83
C THR A 118 3.54 12.49 -2.31
N PRO A 119 4.67 13.08 -2.75
CA PRO A 119 5.05 13.15 -4.16
C PRO A 119 5.63 11.81 -4.64
N VAL A 120 4.76 10.80 -4.75
CA VAL A 120 5.03 9.47 -5.29
C VAL A 120 3.99 9.18 -6.35
N ALA A 121 4.44 8.89 -7.57
CA ALA A 121 3.57 8.47 -8.65
C ALA A 121 3.08 7.05 -8.40
N VAL A 122 1.75 6.86 -8.36
CA VAL A 122 1.12 5.54 -8.13
C VAL A 122 0.55 5.00 -9.44
N VAL A 123 1.09 3.88 -9.90
CA VAL A 123 0.59 3.12 -11.05
C VAL A 123 -0.37 2.05 -10.54
N CYS A 124 -1.60 2.05 -11.05
CA CYS A 124 -2.62 1.09 -10.62
C CYS A 124 -3.67 0.82 -11.72
N ALA A 125 -4.50 -0.20 -11.52
CA ALA A 125 -5.66 -0.47 -12.38
C ALA A 125 -6.89 0.41 -12.03
N GLY A 126 -6.66 1.55 -11.37
CA GLY A 126 -7.68 2.48 -10.92
C GLY A 126 -8.15 2.26 -9.47
N ILE A 127 -9.37 2.74 -9.21
CA ILE A 127 -10.04 2.64 -7.91
C ILE A 127 -10.62 1.23 -7.77
N LYS A 128 -10.48 0.58 -6.60
CA LYS A 128 -11.05 -0.75 -6.37
C LYS A 128 -12.56 -0.74 -6.66
N SER A 129 -13.06 -1.71 -7.44
CA SER A 129 -14.46 -1.76 -7.92
C SER A 129 -15.54 -1.84 -6.84
N ILE A 130 -15.16 -2.20 -5.62
CA ILE A 130 -16.07 -2.23 -4.45
C ILE A 130 -16.43 -0.84 -3.92
N LEU A 131 -15.75 0.20 -4.38
CA LEU A 131 -15.86 1.59 -3.90
C LEU A 131 -16.84 2.42 -4.75
N ASP A 132 -17.08 3.65 -4.32
CA ASP A 132 -17.82 4.66 -5.08
C ASP A 132 -16.86 5.41 -6.01
N ILE A 133 -16.80 4.97 -7.27
CA ILE A 133 -15.86 5.50 -8.25
C ILE A 133 -16.14 6.98 -8.56
N PRO A 134 -17.38 7.40 -8.91
CA PRO A 134 -17.67 8.82 -9.17
C PRO A 134 -17.26 9.73 -8.00
N ARG A 135 -17.64 9.41 -6.77
CA ARG A 135 -17.26 10.25 -5.61
C ARG A 135 -15.77 10.24 -5.33
N THR A 136 -15.08 9.14 -5.62
CA THR A 136 -13.61 9.09 -5.50
C THR A 136 -12.94 10.02 -6.52
N LEU A 137 -13.46 10.09 -7.75
CA LEU A 137 -12.95 11.02 -8.78
C LEU A 137 -13.15 12.48 -8.36
N GLU A 138 -14.34 12.83 -7.88
CA GLU A 138 -14.65 14.17 -7.34
C GLU A 138 -13.72 14.54 -6.17
N PHE A 139 -13.45 13.58 -5.27
CA PHE A 139 -12.53 13.80 -4.16
C PHE A 139 -11.11 14.10 -4.67
N LEU A 140 -10.62 13.31 -5.64
CA LEU A 140 -9.31 13.49 -6.23
C LEU A 140 -9.22 14.84 -6.94
N GLU A 141 -10.22 15.22 -7.72
CA GLU A 141 -10.29 16.55 -8.36
C GLU A 141 -10.18 17.65 -7.32
N THR A 142 -10.94 17.58 -6.23
CA THR A 142 -10.94 18.62 -5.17
C THR A 142 -9.59 18.78 -4.45
N HIS A 143 -8.77 17.72 -4.37
CA HIS A 143 -7.56 17.71 -3.53
C HIS A 143 -6.25 17.60 -4.31
N LEU A 144 -6.28 17.23 -5.59
CA LEU A 144 -5.10 17.06 -6.45
C LEU A 144 -4.98 18.12 -7.55
N SER A 145 -6.03 18.93 -7.75
CA SER A 145 -6.01 20.08 -8.68
C SER A 145 -5.16 21.24 -8.18
#